data_AF-A0A8S1XBE4-F1
#
_entry.id   AF-A0A8S1XBE4-F1
#
_cell.length_a   1.000
_cell.length_b   1.000
_cell.length_c   1.000
_cell.angle_alpha   90.00
_cell.angle_beta   90.00
_cell.angle_gamma   90.00
#
_symmetry.space_group_name_H-M   'P 1'
#
loop_
_entity.id
_entity.type
_entity.pdbx_description
1 polymer ?
#
loop_
_entity_poly.entity_id
_entity_poly.type
_entity_poly.pdbx_seq_one_letter_code
_entity_poly.pdbx_strand_id
1 'polypeptide(L)'
;MLKQEKNNLKQEIQQKMRNDRFKREIQFLQLVLCLNSTIKNAAQKSKINFATAKLVLKKFRKFGYIKNQDKDYEKQIELLREIASIKFQIKQEKIQKREQEFKILSDKIKSIENLPRQHESQNKKDINSQLKVLQEELEYQKQIQFELVTSVLQEQIKLMKSNKKYI
;
A
#
# COMPACT_ATOMS: atom_id res chain seq x y z
N MET A 1 36.67 74.81 -0.10
CA MET A 1 35.40 74.35 -0.70
C MET A 1 35.27 72.83 -0.74
N LEU A 2 36.28 72.07 -1.20
CA LEU A 2 36.24 70.59 -1.29
C LEU A 2 35.88 69.80 -0.02
N LYS A 3 36.16 70.31 1.19
CA LYS A 3 35.78 69.62 2.46
C LYS A 3 34.30 69.78 2.81
N GLN A 4 33.68 70.92 2.49
CA GLN A 4 32.25 71.17 2.72
C GLN A 4 31.40 70.35 1.74
N GLU A 5 31.80 70.31 0.46
CA GLU A 5 31.13 69.48 -0.55
C GLU A 5 31.16 67.99 -0.19
N LYS A 6 32.32 67.48 0.28
CA LYS A 6 32.44 66.10 0.78
C LYS A 6 31.56 65.81 2.00
N ASN A 7 31.32 66.80 2.86
CA ASN A 7 30.45 66.64 4.02
C ASN A 7 28.96 66.66 3.62
N ASN A 8 28.57 67.53 2.69
CA ASN A 8 27.19 67.58 2.18
C ASN A 8 26.82 66.30 1.42
N LEU A 9 27.72 65.78 0.57
CA LEU A 9 27.56 64.49 -0.11
C LEU A 9 27.36 63.31 0.87
N LYS A 10 28.10 63.31 1.99
CA LYS A 10 27.92 62.28 3.04
C LYS A 10 26.55 62.37 3.70
N GLN A 11 26.05 63.58 3.96
CA GLN A 11 24.72 63.77 4.53
C GLN A 11 23.61 63.32 3.58
N GLU A 12 23.73 63.65 2.29
CA GLU A 12 22.78 63.21 1.26
C GLU A 12 22.73 61.68 1.13
N ILE A 13 23.89 61.01 1.12
CA ILE A 13 23.96 59.54 1.08
C ILE A 13 23.29 58.92 2.31
N GLN A 14 23.55 59.47 3.51
CA GLN A 14 22.92 58.98 4.74
C GLN A 14 21.41 59.18 4.72
N GLN A 15 20.93 60.31 4.19
CA GLN A 15 19.51 60.60 4.09
C GLN A 15 18.81 59.69 3.08
N LYS A 16 19.44 59.45 1.93
CA LYS A 16 18.95 58.49 0.93
C LYS A 16 18.84 57.08 1.50
N MET A 17 19.86 56.62 2.24
CA MET A 17 19.86 55.31 2.89
C MET A 17 18.74 55.17 3.94
N ARG A 18 18.46 56.23 4.71
CA ARG A 18 17.33 56.27 5.66
C ARG A 18 15.99 56.17 4.94
N ASN A 19 15.81 56.91 3.85
CA ASN A 19 14.59 56.89 3.05
C ASN A 19 14.37 55.52 2.40
N ASP A 20 15.40 54.89 1.85
CA ASP A 20 15.32 53.55 1.25
C ASP A 20 14.97 52.48 2.28
N ARG A 21 15.46 52.62 3.51
CA ARG A 21 15.08 51.72 4.62
C ARG A 21 13.60 51.91 4.98
N PHE A 22 13.17 53.16 5.14
CA PHE A 22 11.78 53.46 5.47
C PHE A 22 10.82 52.95 4.38
N LYS A 23 11.15 53.15 3.11
CA LYS A 23 10.37 52.65 1.97
C LYS A 23 10.21 51.13 2.01
N ARG A 24 11.28 50.39 2.32
CA ARG A 24 11.22 48.94 2.50
C ARG A 24 10.32 48.54 3.67
N GLU A 25 10.40 49.23 4.80
CA GLU A 25 9.56 48.96 5.98
C GLU A 25 8.07 49.19 5.69
N ILE A 26 7.73 50.23 4.92
CA ILE A 26 6.37 50.49 4.44
C ILE A 26 5.90 49.40 3.47
N GLN A 27 6.72 49.02 2.49
CA GLN A 27 6.39 47.96 1.55
C GLN A 27 6.14 46.62 2.27
N PHE A 28 6.94 46.32 3.29
CA PHE A 28 6.73 45.16 4.15
C PHE A 28 5.37 45.21 4.86
N LEU A 29 5.02 46.36 5.46
CA LEU A 29 3.73 46.52 6.15
C LEU A 29 2.55 46.39 5.18
N GLN A 30 2.64 46.96 3.98
CA GLN A 30 1.60 46.79 2.94
C GLN A 30 1.40 45.32 2.57
N LEU A 31 2.51 44.56 2.39
CA LEU A 31 2.43 43.14 2.07
C LEU A 31 1.77 42.32 3.19
N VAL A 32 2.07 42.63 4.45
CA VAL A 32 1.53 41.89 5.60
C VAL A 32 0.08 42.29 5.90
N LEU A 33 -0.24 43.58 5.90
CA LEU A 33 -1.52 44.11 6.39
C LEU A 33 -2.58 44.22 5.29
N CYS A 34 -2.20 44.54 4.07
CA CYS A 34 -3.16 44.74 2.97
C CYS A 34 -3.28 43.50 2.08
N LEU A 35 -2.19 42.75 1.90
CA LEU A 35 -2.12 41.62 0.98
C LEU A 35 -2.03 40.26 1.68
N ASN A 36 -2.24 40.23 3.01
CA ASN A 36 -2.27 39.02 3.84
C ASN A 36 -1.08 38.06 3.61
N SER A 37 0.09 38.59 3.21
CA SER A 37 1.28 37.76 3.00
C SER A 37 1.88 37.36 4.34
N THR A 38 2.39 36.12 4.42
CA THR A 38 3.08 35.67 5.63
C THR A 38 4.30 36.56 5.93
N ILE A 39 4.59 36.76 7.23
CA ILE A 39 5.69 37.63 7.69
C ILE A 39 7.02 37.25 7.02
N LYS A 40 7.28 35.95 6.85
CA LYS A 40 8.49 35.43 6.21
C LYS A 40 8.57 35.82 4.73
N ASN A 41 7.49 35.64 3.98
CA ASN A 41 7.44 35.95 2.55
C ASN A 41 7.47 37.47 2.30
N ALA A 42 6.77 38.25 3.11
CA ALA A 42 6.77 39.70 3.03
C ALA A 42 8.18 40.27 3.29
N ALA A 43 8.88 39.78 4.31
CA ALA A 43 10.25 40.21 4.65
C ALA A 43 11.25 39.91 3.51
N GLN A 44 11.11 38.75 2.85
CA GLN A 44 11.95 38.39 1.71
C GLN A 44 11.68 39.29 0.50
N LYS A 45 10.41 39.57 0.17
CA LYS A 45 10.04 40.46 -0.96
C LYS A 45 10.48 41.91 -0.73
N SER A 46 10.39 42.41 0.49
CA SER A 46 10.82 43.77 0.84
C SER A 46 12.33 43.89 1.10
N LYS A 47 13.09 42.78 0.99
CA LYS A 47 14.53 42.71 1.29
C LYS A 47 14.87 43.27 2.69
N ILE A 48 14.10 42.85 3.70
CA ILE A 48 14.31 43.19 5.12
C ILE A 48 14.60 41.92 5.90
N ASN A 49 15.52 42.00 6.87
CA ASN A 49 15.82 40.89 7.77
C ASN A 49 14.61 40.54 8.65
N PHE A 50 14.43 39.26 8.94
CA PHE A 50 13.28 38.78 9.72
C PHE A 50 13.22 39.36 11.14
N ALA A 51 14.38 39.63 11.76
CA ALA A 51 14.46 40.30 13.06
C ALA A 51 13.89 41.74 12.99
N THR A 52 14.24 42.49 11.95
CA THR A 52 13.74 43.85 11.70
C THR A 52 12.25 43.83 11.39
N ALA A 53 11.78 42.87 10.58
CA ALA A 53 10.35 42.68 10.30
C ALA A 53 9.52 42.45 11.58
N LYS A 54 10.01 41.60 12.50
CA LYS A 54 9.40 41.40 13.82
C LYS A 54 9.36 42.68 14.65
N LEU A 55 10.45 43.46 14.66
CA LEU A 55 10.51 44.73 15.39
C LEU A 55 9.55 45.77 14.82
N VAL A 56 9.42 45.86 13.50
CA VAL A 56 8.47 46.76 12.83
C VAL A 56 7.04 46.39 13.24
N LEU A 57 6.64 45.12 13.13
CA LEU A 57 5.31 44.68 13.59
C LEU A 57 5.09 44.93 15.08
N LYS A 58 6.11 44.70 15.92
CA LYS A 58 6.04 44.98 17.37
C LYS A 58 5.79 46.47 17.66
N LYS A 59 6.45 47.37 16.92
CA LYS A 59 6.22 48.83 17.04
C LYS A 59 4.78 49.17 16.67
N PHE A 60 4.29 48.73 15.52
CA PHE A 60 2.93 49.03 15.07
C PHE A 60 1.84 48.42 15.96
N ARG A 61 2.09 47.23 16.54
CA ARG A 61 1.24 46.66 17.61
C ARG A 61 1.24 47.50 18.88
N LYS A 62 2.42 47.97 19.32
CA LYS A 62 2.54 48.85 20.50
C LYS A 62 1.78 50.17 20.32
N PHE A 63 1.78 50.71 19.10
CA PHE A 63 1.02 51.92 18.76
C PHE A 63 -0.48 51.66 18.48
N GLY A 64 -0.96 50.41 18.60
CA GLY A 64 -2.37 50.08 18.46
C GLY A 64 -2.88 49.97 17.01
N TYR A 65 -2.03 50.18 16.00
CA TYR A 65 -2.42 50.08 14.58
C TYR A 65 -2.69 48.65 14.12
N ILE A 66 -2.12 47.66 14.81
CA ILE A 66 -2.32 46.25 14.54
C ILE A 66 -2.89 45.65 15.82
N LYS A 67 -4.15 45.21 15.78
CA LYS A 67 -4.72 44.41 16.87
C LYS A 67 -3.82 43.19 17.06
N ASN A 68 -3.48 42.87 18.30
CA ASN A 68 -2.99 41.53 18.60
C ASN A 68 -4.17 40.61 18.29
N GLN A 69 -4.26 40.09 17.06
CA GLN A 69 -5.04 38.89 16.84
C GLN A 69 -4.43 37.88 17.79
N ASP A 70 -5.27 37.42 18.71
CA ASP A 70 -4.85 36.58 19.79
C ASP A 70 -3.97 35.47 19.28
N LYS A 71 -2.94 35.20 20.06
CA LYS A 71 -2.10 34.03 19.92
C LYS A 71 -2.95 32.80 20.25
N ASP A 72 -3.97 32.53 19.45
CA ASP A 72 -4.88 31.38 19.52
C ASP A 72 -4.15 30.11 19.06
N TYR A 73 -2.90 29.95 19.53
CA TYR A 73 -2.15 28.71 19.42
C TYR A 73 -2.92 27.58 20.09
N GLU A 74 -3.70 27.85 21.14
CA GLU A 74 -4.59 26.85 21.76
C GLU A 74 -5.62 26.30 20.79
N LYS A 75 -6.39 27.17 20.11
CA LYS A 75 -7.36 26.71 19.10
C LYS A 75 -6.69 26.00 17.92
N GLN A 76 -5.51 26.46 17.50
CA GLN A 76 -4.75 25.79 16.44
C GLN A 76 -4.21 24.42 16.90
N ILE A 77 -3.77 24.28 18.15
CA ILE A 77 -3.33 23.02 18.74
C ILE A 77 -4.52 22.07 18.89
N GLU A 78 -5.68 22.58 19.28
CA GLU A 78 -6.92 21.81 19.40
C GLU A 78 -7.35 21.25 18.03
N LEU A 79 -7.38 22.09 16.99
CA LEU A 79 -7.60 21.66 15.61
C LEU A 79 -6.57 20.62 15.14
N LEU A 80 -5.30 20.76 15.51
CA LEU A 80 -4.27 19.77 15.17
C LEU A 80 -4.49 18.44 15.89
N ARG A 81 -4.98 18.45 17.14
CA ARG A 81 -5.36 17.24 17.88
C ARG A 81 -6.57 16.56 17.25
N GLU A 82 -7.58 17.32 16.84
CA GLU A 82 -8.75 16.80 16.12
C GLU A 82 -8.35 16.16 14.80
N ILE A 83 -7.49 16.81 14.00
CA ILE A 83 -6.97 16.25 12.75
C ILE A 83 -6.20 14.94 13.00
N ALA A 84 -5.40 14.88 14.06
CA ALA A 84 -4.69 13.66 14.43
C ALA A 84 -5.64 12.51 14.81
N SER A 85 -6.72 12.82 15.55
CA SER A 85 -7.76 11.86 15.92
C SER A 85 -8.49 11.31 14.69
N ILE A 86 -8.91 12.18 13.76
CA ILE A 86 -9.57 11.77 12.51
C ILE A 86 -8.65 10.88 11.68
N LYS A 87 -7.36 11.24 11.55
CA LYS A 87 -6.38 10.40 10.83
C LYS A 87 -6.24 9.01 11.45
N PHE A 88 -6.25 8.92 12.78
CA PHE A 88 -6.20 7.65 13.49
C PHE A 88 -7.45 6.81 13.21
N GLN A 89 -8.64 7.40 13.28
CA GLN A 89 -9.91 6.71 12.98
C GLN A 89 -9.94 6.15 11.54
N ILE A 90 -9.58 6.96 10.55
CA ILE A 90 -9.49 6.52 9.14
C ILE A 90 -8.52 5.34 8.99
N LYS A 91 -7.39 5.34 9.71
CA LYS A 91 -6.44 4.24 9.68
C LYS A 91 -7.04 2.95 10.23
N GLN A 92 -7.79 3.03 11.34
CA GLN A 92 -8.46 1.88 11.94
C GLN A 92 -9.54 1.31 11.01
N GLU A 93 -10.39 2.17 10.43
CA GLU A 93 -11.42 1.73 9.47
C GLU A 93 -10.82 1.00 8.25
N LYS A 94 -9.70 1.50 7.72
CA LYS A 94 -8.99 0.85 6.60
C LYS A 94 -8.38 -0.51 6.98
N ILE A 95 -8.02 -0.71 8.25
CA ILE A 95 -7.52 -2.00 8.74
C ILE A 95 -8.70 -2.97 8.84
N GLN A 96 -9.80 -2.55 9.49
CA GLN A 96 -11.00 -3.37 9.66
C GLN A 96 -11.61 -3.82 8.32
N LYS A 97 -11.70 -2.91 7.33
CA LYS A 97 -12.18 -3.28 5.99
C LYS A 97 -11.31 -4.36 5.34
N ARG A 98 -9.98 -4.24 5.43
CA ARG A 98 -9.06 -5.25 4.90
C ARG A 98 -9.18 -6.59 5.62
N GLU A 99 -9.35 -6.58 6.94
CA GLU A 99 -9.54 -7.82 7.70
C GLU A 99 -10.86 -8.53 7.33
N GLN A 100 -11.94 -7.76 7.12
CA GLN A 100 -13.23 -8.30 6.67
C GLN A 100 -13.14 -8.89 5.25
N GLU A 101 -12.53 -8.15 4.31
CA GLU A 101 -12.30 -8.62 2.95
C GLU A 101 -11.45 -9.91 2.95
N PHE A 102 -10.36 -9.92 3.73
CA PHE A 102 -9.50 -11.09 3.88
C PHE A 102 -10.26 -12.28 4.45
N LYS A 103 -11.13 -12.08 5.44
CA LYS A 103 -11.97 -13.15 6.00
C LYS A 103 -12.91 -13.74 4.95
N ILE A 104 -13.62 -12.89 4.20
CA ILE A 104 -14.52 -13.33 3.11
C ILE A 104 -13.74 -14.12 2.04
N LEU A 105 -12.56 -13.64 1.64
CA LEU A 105 -11.69 -14.33 0.69
C LEU A 105 -11.20 -15.67 1.23
N SER A 106 -10.76 -15.71 2.49
CA SER A 106 -10.32 -16.95 3.14
C SER A 106 -11.43 -17.98 3.21
N ASP A 107 -12.65 -17.57 3.57
CA ASP A 107 -13.81 -18.45 3.62
C ASP A 107 -14.20 -18.98 2.22
N LYS A 108 -14.11 -18.14 1.19
CA LYS A 108 -14.28 -18.57 -0.20
C LYS A 108 -13.24 -19.59 -0.63
N ILE A 109 -11.95 -19.37 -0.33
CA ILE A 109 -10.87 -20.31 -0.66
C ILE A 109 -11.12 -21.68 0.01
N LYS A 110 -11.44 -21.68 1.31
CA LYS A 110 -11.76 -22.92 2.05
C LYS A 110 -12.95 -23.68 1.45
N SER A 111 -13.97 -22.95 0.99
CA SER A 111 -15.13 -23.58 0.34
C SER A 111 -14.75 -24.25 -0.98
N ILE A 112 -13.81 -23.67 -1.74
CA ILE A 112 -13.32 -24.21 -3.01
C ILE A 112 -12.42 -25.43 -2.76
N GLU A 113 -11.54 -25.40 -1.76
CA GLU A 113 -10.62 -26.52 -1.47
C GLU A 113 -11.34 -27.81 -1.03
N ASN A 114 -12.54 -27.70 -0.46
CA ASN A 114 -13.30 -28.84 0.04
C ASN A 114 -14.14 -29.55 -1.04
N LEU A 115 -14.36 -28.97 -2.23
CA LEU A 115 -15.25 -29.55 -3.24
C LEU A 115 -14.65 -30.65 -4.14
N PRO A 116 -13.35 -30.68 -4.54
CA PRO A 116 -12.87 -31.71 -5.47
C PRO A 116 -12.33 -32.98 -4.80
N ARG A 117 -11.89 -32.91 -3.53
CA ARG A 117 -11.12 -34.02 -2.93
C ARG A 117 -11.96 -35.21 -2.46
N GLN A 118 -13.23 -35.00 -2.08
CA GLN A 118 -14.07 -36.10 -1.59
C GLN A 118 -14.65 -36.94 -2.73
N HIS A 119 -15.16 -36.32 -3.80
CA HIS A 119 -15.77 -37.05 -4.92
C HIS A 119 -14.76 -37.81 -5.79
N GLU A 120 -13.56 -37.27 -6.01
CA GLU A 120 -12.52 -38.02 -6.73
C GLU A 120 -12.03 -39.25 -5.95
N SER A 121 -11.99 -39.18 -4.61
CA SER A 121 -11.47 -40.28 -3.80
C SER A 121 -12.41 -41.48 -3.73
N GLN A 122 -13.73 -41.24 -3.75
CA GLN A 122 -14.75 -42.29 -3.73
C GLN A 122 -14.79 -43.03 -5.08
N ASN A 123 -14.88 -42.28 -6.19
CA ASN A 123 -14.94 -42.87 -7.54
C ASN A 123 -13.64 -43.62 -7.90
N LYS A 124 -12.47 -43.14 -7.46
CA LYS A 124 -11.20 -43.85 -7.69
C LYS A 124 -11.09 -45.16 -6.91
N LYS A 125 -11.69 -45.25 -5.71
CA LYS A 125 -11.71 -46.49 -4.92
C LYS A 125 -12.62 -47.55 -5.54
N ASP A 126 -13.81 -47.15 -5.99
CA ASP A 126 -14.77 -48.08 -6.60
C ASP A 126 -14.24 -48.65 -7.92
N ILE A 127 -13.68 -47.80 -8.80
CA ILE A 127 -13.09 -48.25 -10.07
C ILE A 127 -11.92 -49.21 -9.86
N ASN A 128 -11.02 -48.93 -8.91
CA ASN A 128 -9.89 -49.80 -8.62
C ASN A 128 -10.33 -51.15 -8.03
N SER A 129 -11.39 -51.18 -7.23
CA SER A 129 -11.94 -52.43 -6.71
C SER A 129 -12.52 -53.32 -7.81
N GLN A 130 -13.25 -52.72 -8.76
CA GLN A 130 -13.81 -53.43 -9.91
C GLN A 130 -12.71 -53.94 -10.86
N LEU A 131 -11.68 -53.14 -11.12
CA LEU A 131 -10.54 -53.56 -11.93
C LEU A 131 -9.81 -54.76 -11.32
N LYS A 132 -9.67 -54.80 -10.00
CA LYS A 132 -9.02 -55.92 -9.31
C LYS A 132 -9.83 -57.22 -9.46
N VAL A 133 -11.15 -57.16 -9.28
CA VAL A 133 -12.03 -58.32 -9.47
C VAL A 133 -11.96 -58.84 -10.91
N LEU A 134 -12.02 -57.94 -11.90
CA LEU A 134 -11.91 -58.32 -13.31
C LEU A 134 -10.55 -58.92 -13.67
N GLN A 135 -9.46 -58.47 -13.03
CA GLN A 135 -8.14 -59.08 -13.21
C GLN A 135 -8.07 -60.50 -12.63
N GLU A 136 -8.61 -60.72 -11.44
CA GLU A 136 -8.66 -62.03 -10.81
C GLU A 136 -9.52 -63.02 -11.63
N GLU A 137 -10.68 -62.59 -12.14
CA GLU A 137 -11.51 -63.40 -13.04
C GLU A 137 -10.80 -63.75 -14.35
N LEU A 138 -10.06 -62.80 -14.93
CA LEU A 138 -9.31 -63.03 -16.16
C LEU A 138 -8.17 -64.05 -15.95
N GLU A 139 -7.44 -63.96 -14.84
CA GLU A 139 -6.38 -64.93 -14.51
C GLU A 139 -6.96 -66.33 -14.30
N TYR A 140 -8.09 -66.42 -13.58
CA TYR A 140 -8.77 -67.69 -13.36
C TYR A 140 -9.24 -68.33 -14.68
N GLN A 141 -9.83 -67.55 -15.59
CA GLN A 141 -10.24 -68.05 -16.91
C GLN A 141 -9.05 -68.52 -17.76
N LYS A 142 -7.93 -67.77 -17.73
CA LYS A 142 -6.69 -68.19 -18.42
C LYS A 142 -6.16 -69.50 -17.88
N GLN A 143 -6.21 -69.70 -16.56
CA GLN A 143 -5.77 -70.93 -15.92
C GLN A 143 -6.64 -72.11 -16.35
N ILE A 144 -7.97 -71.96 -16.31
CA ILE A 144 -8.90 -72.99 -16.79
C ILE A 144 -8.61 -73.36 -18.26
N GLN A 145 -8.47 -72.36 -19.12
CA GLN A 145 -8.18 -72.60 -20.54
C GLN A 145 -6.86 -73.34 -20.72
N PHE A 146 -5.83 -72.97 -19.97
CA PHE A 146 -4.53 -73.62 -20.03
C PHE A 146 -4.60 -75.09 -19.59
N GLU A 147 -5.29 -75.39 -18.49
CA GLU A 147 -5.50 -76.75 -18.00
C GLU A 147 -6.28 -77.60 -19.01
N LEU A 148 -7.34 -77.05 -19.60
CA LEU A 148 -8.14 -77.72 -20.62
C LEU A 148 -7.31 -78.05 -21.87
N VAL A 149 -6.59 -77.06 -22.41
CA VAL A 149 -5.72 -77.26 -23.59
C VAL A 149 -4.65 -78.30 -23.28
N THR A 150 -4.04 -78.23 -22.11
CA THR A 150 -3.03 -79.21 -21.69
C THR A 150 -3.60 -80.62 -21.61
N SER A 151 -4.79 -80.79 -21.03
CA SER A 151 -5.48 -82.08 -20.95
C SER A 151 -5.79 -82.66 -22.33
N VAL A 152 -6.35 -81.83 -23.24
CA VAL A 152 -6.65 -82.24 -24.62
C VAL A 152 -5.36 -82.66 -25.35
N LEU A 153 -4.29 -81.88 -25.24
CA LEU A 153 -3.01 -82.20 -25.87
C LEU A 153 -2.41 -83.49 -25.31
N GLN A 154 -2.52 -83.73 -24.00
CA GLN A 154 -2.05 -84.97 -23.38
C GLN A 154 -2.81 -86.19 -23.91
N GLU A 155 -4.14 -86.11 -24.01
CA GLU A 155 -4.95 -87.18 -24.59
C GLU A 155 -4.64 -87.41 -26.07
N GLN A 156 -4.48 -86.35 -26.86
CA GLN A 156 -4.04 -86.46 -28.26
C GLN A 156 -2.67 -87.15 -28.38
N ILE A 157 -1.70 -86.77 -27.55
CA ILE A 157 -0.37 -87.42 -27.53
C ILE A 157 -0.48 -88.90 -27.15
N LYS A 158 -1.32 -89.25 -26.16
CA LYS A 158 -1.56 -90.66 -25.78
C LYS A 158 -2.11 -91.44 -26.97
N LEU A 159 -3.17 -90.93 -27.62
CA LEU A 159 -3.77 -91.58 -28.79
C LEU A 159 -2.76 -91.77 -29.93
N MET A 160 -1.93 -90.76 -30.23
CA MET A 160 -0.88 -90.87 -31.26
C MET A 160 0.18 -91.92 -30.92
N LYS A 161 0.56 -92.06 -29.64
CA LYS A 161 1.52 -93.08 -29.20
C LYS A 161 0.90 -94.48 -29.22
N SER A 162 -0.38 -94.62 -28.89
CA SER A 162 -1.11 -95.88 -28.94
C SER A 162 -1.30 -96.39 -30.37
N ASN A 163 -1.56 -95.50 -31.33
CA ASN A 163 -1.68 -95.86 -32.75
C ASN A 163 -0.35 -96.28 -33.39
N LYS A 164 0.80 -95.83 -32.86
CA LYS A 164 2.12 -96.30 -33.31
C LYS A 164 2.43 -97.77 -32.96
N LYS A 165 1.64 -98.43 -32.10
CA LYS A 165 1.79 -99.86 -31.81
C LYS A 165 1.05 -100.77 -32.81
N TYR A 166 0.27 -100.20 -33.73
CA TYR A 166 -0.54 -100.93 -34.71
C TYR A 166 -0.15 -100.62 -36.18
N ILE A 167 1.09 -100.17 -36.41
CA ILE A 167 1.76 -100.11 -37.72
C ILE A 167 3.04 -100.95 -37.60
#